data_AF-A0A9N9ISB9-F1
#
_entry.id   AF-A0A9N9ISB9-F1
#
_cell.length_a   1.000
_cell.length_b   1.000
_cell.length_c   1.000
_cell.angle_alpha   90.00
_cell.angle_beta   90.00
_cell.angle_gamma   90.00
#
_symmetry.space_group_name_H-M   'P 1'
#
loop_
_entity.id
_entity.type
_entity.pdbx_description
1 polymer ?
#
loop_
_entity_poly.entity_id
_entity_poly.type
_entity_poly.pdbx_seq_one_letter_code
_entity_poly.pdbx_strand_id
1 'polypeptide(L)'
;MSSLESVLELAERIGYISEPDQFSTKATSSIHLVDLLDELLSLRLRSEKIKEILTKLKDSEQSFDLVKESELETKISLLSGFSKHVESIMTNKQVLLMRLKDPFVGEHIDLEPEYHKDFSELFPAIAQSIALLPHDLKSLEWFGSHTIADKIIDSQIEEISSLIAMYGNYSDSLDRVRKVLKDIQVEMITD
;
A
#
# COMPACT_ATOMS: atom_id res chain seq x y z
N MET A 1 -38.58 62.47 -5.90
CA MET A 1 -39.48 61.41 -5.42
C MET A 1 -40.15 60.67 -6.59
N SER A 2 -39.41 60.31 -7.66
CA SER A 2 -40.02 59.69 -8.87
C SER A 2 -39.63 58.24 -9.09
N SER A 3 -38.54 57.75 -8.46
CA SER A 3 -38.04 56.40 -8.71
C SER A 3 -38.93 55.29 -8.13
N LEU A 4 -39.63 55.54 -7.03
CA LEU A 4 -40.50 54.54 -6.40
C LEU A 4 -41.83 54.42 -7.15
N GLU A 5 -42.36 55.56 -7.60
CA GLU A 5 -43.58 55.65 -8.41
C GLU A 5 -43.43 54.85 -9.71
N SER A 6 -42.29 55.03 -10.41
CA SER A 6 -42.01 54.30 -11.65
C SER A 6 -41.86 52.80 -11.44
N VAL A 7 -41.37 52.38 -10.27
CA VAL A 7 -41.22 50.96 -9.92
C VAL A 7 -42.58 50.33 -9.61
N LEU A 8 -43.49 51.08 -8.98
CA LEU A 8 -44.85 50.62 -8.68
C LEU A 8 -45.73 50.55 -9.93
N GLU A 9 -45.67 51.54 -10.84
CA GLU A 9 -46.35 51.46 -12.14
C GLU A 9 -45.85 50.27 -12.97
N LEU A 10 -44.53 50.01 -12.94
CA LEU A 10 -43.95 48.90 -13.68
C LEU A 10 -44.38 47.55 -13.10
N ALA A 11 -44.53 47.46 -11.77
CA ALA A 11 -45.05 46.28 -11.06
C ALA A 11 -46.55 46.03 -11.35
N GLU A 12 -47.35 47.09 -11.48
CA GLU A 12 -48.76 47.00 -11.86
C GLU A 12 -48.92 46.55 -13.33
N ARG A 13 -48.07 47.07 -14.23
CA ARG A 13 -48.12 46.75 -15.67
C ARG A 13 -47.71 45.31 -16.00
N ILE A 14 -46.91 44.67 -15.15
CA ILE A 14 -46.52 43.26 -15.29
C ILE A 14 -47.53 42.30 -14.63
N GLY A 15 -48.67 42.81 -14.14
CA GLY A 15 -49.71 42.01 -13.50
C GLY A 15 -49.28 41.48 -12.12
N TYR A 16 -48.26 42.07 -11.50
CA TYR A 16 -47.83 41.71 -10.15
C TYR A 16 -48.71 42.45 -9.14
N ILE A 17 -49.98 42.04 -9.09
CA ILE A 17 -50.82 42.33 -7.93
C ILE A 17 -50.16 41.55 -6.80
N SER A 18 -49.46 42.25 -5.91
CA SER A 18 -49.17 41.67 -4.60
C SER A 18 -50.54 41.42 -3.98
N GLU A 19 -51.02 40.18 -4.09
CA GLU A 19 -51.88 39.66 -3.03
C GLU A 19 -51.15 40.02 -1.73
N PRO A 20 -51.83 40.60 -0.73
CA PRO A 20 -51.24 40.75 0.59
C PRO A 20 -51.15 39.34 1.15
N ASP A 21 -50.17 38.59 0.65
CA ASP A 21 -49.92 37.25 1.10
C ASP A 21 -49.53 37.42 2.55
N GLN A 22 -50.40 36.82 3.34
CA GLN A 22 -50.69 37.30 4.67
C GLN A 22 -49.38 37.17 5.45
N PHE A 23 -48.80 38.30 5.82
CA PHE A 23 -48.06 38.42 7.07
C PHE A 23 -49.05 38.21 8.23
N SER A 24 -49.75 37.08 8.21
CA SER A 24 -50.42 36.48 9.34
C SER A 24 -49.30 35.98 10.22
N THR A 25 -48.86 36.86 11.12
CA THR A 25 -48.80 36.61 12.56
C THR A 25 -49.13 35.18 13.03
N LYS A 26 -48.35 34.20 12.59
CA LYS A 26 -48.23 32.89 13.24
C LYS A 26 -46.79 32.45 13.09
N ALA A 27 -46.01 32.72 14.14
CA ALA A 27 -44.83 31.97 14.52
C ALA A 27 -44.30 31.05 13.40
N THR A 28 -43.56 31.62 12.44
CA THR A 28 -42.52 30.88 11.71
C THR A 28 -41.31 30.71 12.63
N SER A 29 -41.67 30.20 13.80
CA SER A 29 -41.00 29.28 14.68
C SER A 29 -39.51 29.20 14.45
N SER A 30 -38.76 29.78 15.38
CA SER A 30 -37.35 29.43 15.61
C SER A 30 -37.11 27.92 15.50
N ILE A 31 -38.10 27.09 15.85
CA ILE A 31 -38.06 25.62 15.70
C ILE A 31 -37.87 25.20 14.24
N HIS A 32 -38.54 25.81 13.26
CA HIS A 32 -38.35 25.43 11.84
C HIS A 32 -36.95 25.79 11.33
N LEU A 33 -36.40 26.90 11.82
CA LEU A 33 -35.02 27.31 11.54
C LEU A 33 -34.00 26.39 12.22
N VAL A 34 -34.31 25.92 13.43
CA VAL A 34 -33.53 24.92 14.17
C VAL A 34 -33.57 23.57 13.46
N ASP A 35 -34.72 23.12 12.98
CA ASP A 35 -34.86 21.87 12.21
C ASP A 35 -34.03 21.93 10.92
N LEU A 36 -34.06 23.06 10.21
CA LEU A 36 -33.31 23.26 8.97
C LEU A 36 -31.80 23.34 9.24
N LEU A 37 -31.39 23.95 10.36
CA LEU A 37 -29.99 23.95 10.82
C LEU A 37 -29.51 22.55 11.18
N ASP A 38 -30.35 21.75 11.84
CA ASP A 38 -30.03 20.37 12.23
C ASP A 38 -29.93 19.46 11.00
N GLU A 39 -30.83 19.63 10.03
CA GLU A 39 -30.76 18.93 8.75
C GLU A 39 -29.47 19.29 7.98
N LEU A 40 -29.09 20.57 7.95
CA LEU A 40 -27.86 21.05 7.30
C LEU A 40 -26.61 20.54 8.04
N LEU A 41 -26.63 20.49 9.37
CA LEU A 41 -25.57 19.88 10.19
C LEU A 41 -25.45 18.38 9.90
N SER A 42 -26.56 17.66 9.82
CA SER A 42 -26.59 16.23 9.52
C SER A 42 -26.03 15.95 8.11
N LEU A 43 -26.36 16.79 7.13
CA LEU A 43 -25.86 16.69 5.76
C LEU A 43 -24.38 17.00 5.69
N ARG A 44 -23.91 18.00 6.44
CA ARG A 44 -22.48 18.33 6.54
C ARG A 44 -21.69 17.18 7.17
N LEU A 45 -22.22 16.57 8.24
CA LEU A 45 -21.60 15.43 8.90
C LEU A 45 -21.51 14.22 7.96
N ARG A 46 -22.58 13.97 7.19
CA ARG A 46 -22.61 12.91 6.18
C ARG A 46 -21.63 13.17 5.04
N SER A 47 -21.52 14.41 4.59
CA SER A 47 -20.56 14.84 3.56
C SER A 47 -19.11 14.66 4.03
N GLU A 48 -18.79 15.07 5.26
CA GLU A 48 -17.46 14.86 5.84
C GLU A 48 -17.15 13.37 6.05
N LYS A 49 -18.11 12.57 6.48
CA LYS A 49 -17.94 11.11 6.56
C LYS A 49 -17.66 10.48 5.20
N ILE A 50 -18.36 10.92 4.15
CA ILE A 50 -18.11 10.44 2.78
C ILE A 50 -16.70 10.87 2.32
N LYS A 51 -16.29 12.12 2.59
CA LYS A 51 -14.93 12.59 2.28
C LYS A 51 -13.88 11.76 3.00
N GLU A 52 -14.07 11.48 4.29
CA GLU A 52 -13.15 10.67 5.09
C GLU A 52 -13.01 9.25 4.54
N ILE A 53 -14.12 8.64 4.12
CA ILE A 53 -14.10 7.32 3.47
C ILE A 53 -13.37 7.40 2.12
N LEU A 54 -13.58 8.46 1.34
CA LEU A 54 -12.90 8.70 0.07
C LEU A 54 -11.40 8.92 0.25
N THR A 55 -10.96 9.68 1.26
CA THR A 55 -9.52 9.83 1.57
C THR A 55 -8.94 8.52 2.06
N LYS A 56 -9.63 7.76 2.91
CA LYS A 56 -9.17 6.43 3.34
C LYS A 56 -9.03 5.46 2.17
N LEU A 57 -9.99 5.45 1.25
CA LEU A 57 -9.93 4.65 0.02
C LEU A 57 -8.76 5.08 -0.87
N LYS A 58 -8.60 6.39 -1.11
CA LYS A 58 -7.49 6.94 -1.87
C LYS A 58 -6.13 6.60 -1.26
N ASP A 59 -5.99 6.74 0.06
CA ASP A 59 -4.76 6.42 0.78
C ASP A 59 -4.50 4.90 0.76
N SER A 60 -5.54 4.07 0.77
CA SER A 60 -5.43 2.62 0.62
C SER A 60 -5.03 2.18 -0.79
N GLU A 61 -5.56 2.83 -1.84
CA GLU A 61 -5.15 2.59 -3.23
C GLU A 61 -3.70 3.04 -3.46
N GLN A 62 -3.30 4.20 -2.93
CA GLN A 62 -1.91 4.66 -3.01
C GLN A 62 -0.94 3.78 -2.21
N SER A 63 -1.39 3.16 -1.12
CA SER A 63 -0.58 2.22 -0.33
C SER A 63 -0.46 0.84 -0.98
N PHE A 64 -1.43 0.43 -1.80
CA PHE A 64 -1.38 -0.83 -2.55
C PHE A 64 -0.40 -0.79 -3.73
N ASP A 65 -0.16 0.41 -4.28
CA ASP A 65 0.76 0.66 -5.40
C ASP A 65 2.26 0.65 -5.01
N LEU A 66 2.58 0.34 -3.73
CA LEU A 66 3.95 0.28 -3.23
C LEU A 66 4.69 -1.02 -3.56
N VAL A 67 4.02 -2.01 -4.13
CA VAL A 67 4.69 -3.08 -4.88
C VAL A 67 4.42 -2.80 -6.35
N LYS A 68 5.19 -1.87 -6.93
CA LYS A 68 5.05 -1.51 -8.35
C LYS A 68 4.92 -2.78 -9.16
N GLU A 69 3.79 -2.96 -9.82
CA GLU A 69 3.49 -4.14 -10.64
C GLU A 69 4.65 -4.45 -11.61
N SER A 70 5.28 -3.40 -12.13
CA SER A 70 6.48 -3.47 -12.97
C SER A 70 7.71 -4.09 -12.28
N GLU A 71 7.94 -3.83 -11.00
CA GLU A 71 9.05 -4.44 -10.24
C GLU A 71 8.78 -5.91 -9.93
N LEU A 72 7.52 -6.29 -9.76
CA LEU A 72 7.13 -7.69 -9.58
C LEU A 72 7.21 -8.47 -10.90
N GLU A 73 6.75 -7.86 -11.99
CA GLU A 73 6.76 -8.44 -13.33
C GLU A 73 8.18 -8.63 -13.86
N THR A 74 9.08 -7.67 -13.62
CA THR A 74 10.51 -7.82 -13.92
C THR A 74 11.15 -8.94 -13.11
N LYS A 75 10.85 -9.06 -11.80
CA LYS A 75 11.33 -10.18 -10.97
C LYS A 75 10.80 -11.53 -11.45
N ILE A 76 9.53 -11.62 -11.82
CA ILE A 76 8.91 -12.85 -12.37
C ILE A 76 9.59 -13.24 -13.70
N SER A 77 9.83 -12.27 -14.58
CA SER A 77 10.52 -12.50 -15.85
C SER A 77 11.95 -13.00 -15.65
N LEU A 78 12.70 -12.39 -14.73
CA LEU A 78 14.06 -12.81 -14.38
C LEU A 78 14.09 -14.22 -13.79
N LEU A 79 13.16 -14.52 -12.88
CA LEU A 79 13.05 -15.84 -12.25
C LEU A 79 12.65 -16.92 -13.27
N SER A 80 11.76 -16.59 -14.21
CA SER A 80 11.38 -17.46 -15.32
C SER A 80 12.55 -17.73 -16.27
N GLY A 81 13.34 -16.70 -16.59
CA GLY A 81 14.57 -16.83 -17.38
C GLY A 81 15.60 -17.73 -16.71
N PHE A 82 15.84 -17.52 -15.40
CA PHE A 82 16.74 -18.36 -14.62
C PHE A 82 16.26 -19.81 -14.55
N SER A 83 14.96 -20.02 -14.29
CA SER A 83 14.36 -21.36 -14.25
C SER A 83 14.53 -22.11 -15.56
N LYS A 84 14.27 -21.46 -16.71
CA LYS A 84 14.53 -22.04 -18.04
C LYS A 84 16.00 -22.40 -18.26
N HIS A 85 16.91 -21.60 -17.73
CA HIS A 85 18.35 -21.86 -17.86
C HIS A 85 18.75 -23.08 -17.03
N VAL A 86 18.25 -23.19 -15.80
CA VAL A 86 18.44 -24.36 -14.93
C VAL A 86 17.80 -25.61 -15.55
N GLU A 87 16.61 -25.49 -16.11
CA GLU A 87 15.92 -26.58 -16.80
C GLU A 87 16.69 -27.04 -18.05
N SER A 88 17.28 -26.11 -18.80
CA SER A 88 18.19 -26.42 -19.91
C SER A 88 19.45 -27.17 -19.44
N ILE A 89 20.04 -26.76 -18.31
CA ILE A 89 21.19 -27.45 -17.73
C ILE A 89 20.81 -28.85 -17.23
N MET A 90 19.63 -29.00 -16.62
CA MET A 90 19.12 -30.29 -16.16
C MET A 90 18.76 -31.23 -17.32
N THR A 91 18.16 -30.71 -18.39
CA THR A 91 17.80 -31.49 -19.59
C THR A 91 19.07 -31.92 -20.32
N ASN A 92 20.08 -31.05 -20.39
CA ASN A 92 21.38 -31.36 -21.00
C ASN A 92 22.37 -32.00 -20.02
N LYS A 93 21.93 -32.39 -18.81
CA LYS A 93 22.80 -32.92 -17.75
C LYS A 93 23.62 -34.11 -18.22
N GLN A 94 23.03 -35.04 -18.97
CA GLN A 94 23.75 -36.21 -19.48
C GLN A 94 24.77 -35.84 -20.56
N VAL A 95 24.46 -34.87 -21.42
CA VAL A 95 25.37 -34.37 -22.46
C VAL A 95 26.54 -33.60 -21.84
N LEU A 96 26.26 -32.75 -20.85
CA LEU A 96 27.28 -32.04 -20.06
C LEU A 96 28.14 -33.01 -19.26
N LEU A 97 27.53 -34.00 -18.60
CA LEU A 97 28.24 -35.03 -17.85
C LEU A 97 29.10 -35.89 -18.78
N MET A 98 28.62 -36.21 -19.99
CA MET A 98 29.37 -36.97 -20.97
C MET A 98 30.54 -36.14 -21.54
N ARG A 99 30.36 -34.84 -21.80
CA ARG A 99 31.46 -33.92 -22.15
C ARG A 99 32.48 -33.72 -21.03
N LEU A 100 32.03 -33.70 -19.77
CA LEU A 100 32.90 -33.58 -18.59
C LEU A 100 33.61 -34.89 -18.24
N LYS A 101 33.00 -36.04 -18.57
CA LYS A 101 33.56 -37.38 -18.37
C LYS A 101 34.41 -37.87 -19.53
N ASP A 102 34.28 -37.27 -20.71
CA ASP A 102 35.16 -37.56 -21.83
C ASP A 102 36.58 -37.21 -21.36
N PRO A 103 37.51 -38.19 -21.26
CA PRO A 103 38.87 -37.86 -20.93
C PRO A 103 39.36 -36.92 -22.02
N PHE A 104 39.78 -35.72 -21.62
CA PHE A 104 40.29 -34.71 -22.53
C PHE A 104 41.61 -35.23 -23.13
N VAL A 105 41.51 -36.09 -24.15
CA VAL A 105 42.64 -36.64 -24.89
C VAL A 105 42.81 -35.77 -26.12
N GLY A 106 43.49 -34.64 -25.92
CA GLY A 106 44.23 -33.93 -26.97
C GLY A 106 43.42 -33.10 -27.95
N GLU A 107 42.96 -31.93 -27.52
CA GLU A 107 43.34 -30.73 -28.27
C GLU A 107 44.32 -29.97 -27.37
N HIS A 108 45.58 -29.93 -27.80
CA HIS A 108 46.52 -28.98 -27.22
C HIS A 108 45.97 -27.60 -27.59
N ILE A 109 45.84 -26.71 -26.62
CA ILE A 109 45.64 -25.30 -26.95
C ILE A 109 46.94 -24.88 -27.62
N ASP A 110 46.91 -24.70 -28.94
CA ASP A 110 48.02 -24.09 -29.69
C ASP A 110 48.13 -22.64 -29.20
N LEU A 111 48.99 -22.45 -28.19
CA LEU A 111 49.38 -21.13 -27.74
C LEU A 111 50.62 -20.72 -28.53
N GLU A 112 50.63 -19.50 -29.06
CA GLU A 112 51.88 -18.95 -29.55
C GLU A 112 52.92 -18.91 -28.40
N PRO A 113 54.22 -19.12 -28.70
CA PRO A 113 55.28 -19.19 -27.69
C PRO A 113 55.34 -17.98 -26.75
N GLU A 114 54.85 -16.84 -27.23
CA GLU A 114 54.77 -15.56 -26.52
C GLU A 114 53.82 -15.62 -25.31
N TYR A 115 52.76 -16.43 -25.38
CA TYR A 115 51.72 -16.53 -24.34
C TYR A 115 51.89 -17.73 -23.42
N HIS A 116 52.87 -18.62 -23.68
CA HIS A 116 53.14 -19.80 -22.85
C HIS A 116 53.44 -19.44 -21.40
N LYS A 117 54.20 -18.36 -21.18
CA LYS A 117 54.60 -17.93 -19.85
C LYS A 117 53.40 -17.39 -19.07
N ASP A 118 52.65 -16.46 -19.67
CA ASP A 118 51.49 -15.84 -19.04
C ASP A 118 50.39 -16.88 -18.76
N PHE A 119 50.18 -17.82 -19.68
CA PHE A 119 49.23 -18.91 -19.48
C PHE A 119 49.67 -19.86 -18.36
N SER A 120 50.98 -20.19 -18.27
CA SER A 120 51.50 -21.02 -17.19
C SER A 120 51.35 -20.38 -15.81
N GLU A 121 51.36 -19.05 -15.74
CA GLU A 121 51.16 -18.28 -14.50
C GLU A 121 49.67 -18.14 -14.15
N LEU A 122 48.79 -18.00 -15.13
CA LEU A 122 47.34 -17.84 -14.93
C LEU A 122 46.59 -19.17 -14.71
N PHE A 123 47.07 -20.26 -15.31
CA PHE A 123 46.41 -21.56 -15.24
C PHE A 123 46.23 -22.08 -13.80
N PRO A 124 47.22 -21.98 -12.89
CA PRO A 124 47.05 -22.35 -11.49
C PRO A 124 45.96 -21.52 -10.77
N ALA A 125 45.88 -20.21 -11.06
CA ALA A 125 44.88 -19.33 -10.44
C ALA A 125 43.46 -19.65 -10.93
N ILE A 126 43.31 -19.99 -12.21
CA ILE A 126 42.04 -20.43 -12.79
C ILE A 126 41.63 -21.78 -12.20
N ALA A 127 42.55 -22.75 -12.13
CA ALA A 127 42.30 -24.05 -11.53
C ALA A 127 41.91 -23.94 -10.04
N GLN A 128 42.57 -23.06 -9.30
CA GLN A 128 42.23 -22.78 -7.90
C GLN A 128 40.85 -22.14 -7.76
N SER A 129 40.49 -21.19 -8.64
CA SER A 129 39.17 -20.55 -8.63
C SER A 129 38.05 -21.55 -8.95
N ILE A 130 38.28 -22.47 -9.90
CA ILE A 130 37.34 -23.54 -10.23
C ILE A 130 37.21 -24.54 -9.06
N ALA A 131 38.30 -24.82 -8.34
CA ALA A 131 38.28 -25.69 -7.17
C ALA A 131 37.55 -25.08 -5.96
N LEU A 132 37.50 -23.75 -5.86
CA LEU A 132 36.77 -23.00 -4.82
C LEU A 132 35.27 -22.84 -5.13
N LEU A 133 34.90 -22.85 -6.42
CA LEU A 133 33.51 -22.70 -6.87
C LEU A 133 32.49 -23.63 -6.18
N PRO A 134 32.77 -24.94 -5.92
CA PRO A 134 31.85 -25.81 -5.20
C PRO A 134 31.65 -25.42 -3.73
N HIS A 135 32.68 -24.85 -3.09
CA HIS A 135 32.59 -24.35 -1.72
C HIS A 135 31.72 -23.09 -1.66
N ASP A 136 31.87 -22.21 -2.64
CA ASP A 136 31.06 -20.99 -2.74
C ASP A 136 29.60 -21.30 -3.07
N LEU A 137 29.36 -22.28 -3.95
CA LEU A 137 28.02 -22.80 -4.23
C LEU A 137 27.37 -23.44 -3.00
N LYS A 138 28.13 -24.15 -2.16
CA LYS A 138 27.63 -24.72 -0.89
C LYS A 138 27.31 -23.64 0.14
N SER A 139 28.06 -22.53 0.14
CA SER A 139 27.75 -21.35 0.97
C SER A 139 26.47 -20.66 0.51
N LEU A 140 26.20 -20.68 -0.81
CA LEU A 140 24.95 -20.17 -1.38
C LEU A 140 23.75 -21.10 -1.10
N GLU A 141 23.97 -22.42 -1.08
CA GLU A 141 22.97 -23.42 -0.65
C GLU A 141 22.65 -23.29 0.86
N TRP A 142 23.65 -23.01 1.69
CA TRP A 142 23.46 -22.63 3.10
C TRP A 142 22.60 -21.36 3.22
N PHE A 143 22.79 -20.37 2.36
CA PHE A 143 21.95 -19.16 2.33
C PHE A 143 20.50 -19.47 1.91
N GLY A 144 20.29 -20.35 0.93
CA GLY A 144 18.95 -20.75 0.49
C GLY A 144 18.19 -21.66 1.46
N SER A 145 18.91 -22.43 2.29
CA SER A 145 18.32 -23.32 3.31
C SER A 145 18.03 -22.62 4.64
N HIS A 146 18.67 -21.48 4.90
CA HIS A 146 18.33 -20.62 6.03
C HIS A 146 17.23 -19.63 5.63
N THR A 147 16.01 -20.16 5.58
CA THR A 147 14.76 -19.39 5.79
C THR A 147 14.70 -18.85 7.23
N ILE A 148 15.80 -18.30 7.75
CA ILE A 148 15.87 -17.55 9.01
C ILE A 148 15.41 -16.13 8.71
N ALA A 149 14.10 -15.97 8.45
CA ALA A 149 13.47 -14.67 8.48
C ALA A 149 11.99 -14.83 8.83
N ASP A 150 11.26 -15.75 8.20
CA ASP A 150 9.81 -15.83 8.36
C ASP A 150 9.38 -16.13 9.80
N LYS A 151 9.78 -17.25 10.40
CA LYS A 151 9.17 -17.65 11.70
C LYS A 151 9.44 -16.71 12.87
N ILE A 152 10.62 -16.09 12.95
CA ILE A 152 10.94 -15.16 14.03
C ILE A 152 10.22 -13.83 13.79
N ILE A 153 10.28 -13.32 12.55
CA ILE A 153 9.65 -12.05 12.17
C ILE A 153 8.12 -12.18 12.28
N ASP A 154 7.53 -13.27 11.83
CA ASP A 154 6.09 -13.55 11.96
C ASP A 154 5.66 -13.58 13.43
N SER A 155 6.43 -14.24 14.30
CA SER A 155 6.11 -14.26 15.73
C SER A 155 6.19 -12.88 16.37
N GLN A 156 7.16 -12.05 15.95
CA GLN A 156 7.28 -10.67 16.43
C GLN A 156 6.16 -9.77 15.88
N ILE A 157 5.72 -10.00 14.65
CA ILE A 157 4.57 -9.29 14.05
C ILE A 157 3.27 -9.67 14.76
N GLU A 158 3.08 -10.94 15.14
CA GLU A 158 1.92 -11.36 15.93
C GLU A 158 1.93 -10.76 17.35
N GLU A 159 3.08 -10.72 18.02
CA GLU A 159 3.22 -10.05 19.33
C GLU A 159 2.93 -8.55 19.25
N ILE A 160 3.44 -7.85 18.23
CA ILE A 160 3.17 -6.42 18.02
C ILE A 160 1.68 -6.21 17.72
N SER A 161 1.07 -7.06 16.89
CA SER A 161 -0.36 -6.97 16.56
C SER A 161 -1.24 -7.19 17.80
N SER A 162 -0.87 -8.16 18.64
CA SER A 162 -1.49 -8.41 19.96
C SER A 162 -1.41 -7.19 20.88
N LEU A 163 -0.24 -6.57 20.99
CA LEU A 163 -0.05 -5.36 21.80
C LEU A 163 -0.89 -4.20 21.28
N ILE A 164 -0.95 -3.97 19.96
CA ILE A 164 -1.76 -2.92 19.35
C ILE A 164 -3.26 -3.15 19.65
N ALA A 165 -3.74 -4.38 19.53
CA ALA A 165 -5.12 -4.72 19.87
C ALA A 165 -5.43 -4.47 21.36
N MET A 166 -4.47 -4.79 22.25
CA MET A 166 -4.61 -4.54 23.68
C MET A 166 -4.70 -3.03 23.98
N TYR A 167 -3.82 -2.22 23.40
CA TYR A 167 -3.87 -0.76 23.54
C TYR A 167 -5.14 -0.14 22.93
N GLY A 168 -5.62 -0.67 21.80
CA GLY A 168 -6.90 -0.29 21.21
C GLY A 168 -8.07 -0.53 22.18
N ASN A 169 -8.13 -1.71 22.79
CA ASN A 169 -9.14 -2.05 23.79
C ASN A 169 -9.09 -1.17 25.05
N TYR A 170 -7.89 -0.76 25.48
CA TYR A 170 -7.74 0.21 26.58
C TYR A 170 -8.26 1.59 26.19
N SER A 171 -7.93 2.07 25.00
CA SER A 171 -8.44 3.35 24.48
C SER A 171 -9.97 3.35 24.40
N ASP A 172 -10.56 2.29 23.84
CA ASP A 172 -12.02 2.15 23.75
C ASP A 172 -12.68 2.11 25.13
N SER A 173 -12.03 1.47 26.09
CA SER A 173 -12.52 1.41 27.48
C SER A 173 -12.44 2.77 28.17
N LEU A 174 -11.38 3.55 27.92
CA LEU A 174 -11.27 4.93 28.41
C LEU A 174 -12.32 5.84 27.77
N ASP A 175 -12.59 5.69 26.48
CA ASP A 175 -13.63 6.47 25.79
C ASP A 175 -15.02 6.10 26.32
N ARG A 176 -15.29 4.82 26.62
CA ARG A 176 -16.51 4.39 27.31
C ARG A 176 -16.65 5.04 28.69
N VAL A 177 -15.60 5.02 29.51
CA VAL A 177 -15.60 5.68 30.83
C VAL A 177 -15.83 7.19 30.70
N ARG A 178 -15.15 7.84 29.76
CA ARG A 178 -15.32 9.28 29.50
C ARG A 178 -16.77 9.60 29.11
N LYS A 179 -17.41 8.75 28.33
CA LYS A 179 -18.81 8.91 27.92
C LYS A 179 -19.76 8.79 29.11
N VAL A 180 -19.62 7.74 29.93
CA VAL A 180 -20.41 7.55 31.16
C VAL A 180 -20.22 8.72 32.13
N LEU A 181 -18.99 9.21 32.28
CA LEU A 181 -18.71 10.34 33.18
C LEU A 181 -19.39 11.63 32.69
N LYS A 182 -19.42 11.87 31.36
CA LYS A 182 -20.16 12.99 30.78
C LYS A 182 -21.66 12.84 31.02
N ASP A 183 -22.21 11.64 30.85
CA ASP A 183 -23.64 11.39 31.03
C ASP A 183 -24.06 11.65 32.49
N ILE A 184 -23.26 11.18 33.47
CA ILE A 184 -23.46 11.45 34.91
C ILE A 184 -23.33 12.95 35.24
N GLN A 185 -22.38 13.65 34.61
CA GLN A 185 -22.17 15.07 34.83
C GLN A 185 -23.34 15.91 34.30
N VAL A 186 -23.99 15.46 33.22
CA VAL A 186 -25.20 16.09 32.68
C VAL A 186 -26.39 15.84 33.61
N GLU A 187 -26.57 14.62 34.13
CA GLU A 187 -27.63 14.33 35.12
C GLU A 187 -27.48 15.16 36.41
N MET A 188 -26.26 15.32 36.94
CA MET A 188 -26.01 16.13 38.16
C MET A 188 -26.22 17.65 38.00
N ILE A 189 -26.25 18.19 36.77
CA ILE A 189 -26.52 19.62 36.51
C ILE A 189 -28.02 19.87 36.32
N THR A 190 -28.83 18.80 36.18
CA THR A 190 -30.25 18.88 35.85
C THR A 190 -31.17 18.56 37.04
N ASP A 191 -30.61 18.17 38.20
CA ASP A 191 -31.26 18.15 39.53
C ASP A 191 -30.86 19.38 40.36
#